data_AF-A0A6C1SUM8-F1
#
_entry.id   AF-A0A6C1SUM8-F1
#
_cell.length_a   1.000
_cell.length_b   1.000
_cell.length_c   1.000
_cell.angle_alpha   90.00
_cell.angle_beta   90.00
_cell.angle_gamma   90.00
#
_symmetry.space_group_name_H-M   'P 1'
#
loop_
_entity.id
_entity.type
_entity.pdbx_description
1 polymer ?
#
loop_
_entity_poly.entity_id
_entity_poly.type
_entity_poly.pdbx_seq_one_letter_code
_entity_poly.pdbx_strand_id
1 'polypeptide(L)'
;MGWRETMMGEPGSVPEARRRWRLAITGSAGVGKTTLAAHLAQALELTVIPEGMRTRLEGGLDLHALGRDGLRALIAELFDEAMARKEAAMAVGNGFVADRCAMDFLAFWLFYGFAADIEATAELARKAEAALDCYDAVVVLPWGAIPLHPDGVRTANPWLQLHYQMLVEGLLARRRNRVRVLNVPADRAVVEARADWILDHLTEAAGSSEARPNGFVG
;
A
#
# COMPACT_ATOMS: atom_id res chain seq x y z
N MET A 1 -53.15 0.64 43.73
CA MET A 1 -52.83 -0.08 42.47
C MET A 1 -51.89 0.81 41.68
N GLY A 2 -50.63 0.41 41.61
CA GLY A 2 -49.51 1.24 41.14
C GLY A 2 -49.39 1.27 39.63
N TRP A 3 -49.08 2.45 39.12
CA TRP A 3 -48.63 2.71 37.76
C TRP A 3 -47.25 2.07 37.57
N ARG A 4 -47.10 1.20 36.56
CA ARG A 4 -45.80 0.68 36.13
C ARG A 4 -45.38 1.39 34.85
N GLU A 5 -44.47 2.33 35.07
CA GLU A 5 -43.59 2.93 34.10
C GLU A 5 -42.42 1.96 33.78
N THR A 6 -41.86 2.12 32.59
CA THR A 6 -40.49 1.75 32.19
C THR A 6 -40.19 0.29 31.84
N MET A 7 -40.04 0.01 30.54
CA MET A 7 -38.73 -0.25 29.89
C MET A 7 -38.96 -0.61 28.42
N MET A 8 -39.13 0.41 27.58
CA MET A 8 -38.74 0.29 26.18
C MET A 8 -37.22 0.43 26.15
N GLY A 9 -36.50 -0.69 26.03
CA GLY A 9 -35.08 -0.68 25.73
C GLY A 9 -34.89 -0.13 24.33
N GLU A 10 -34.16 0.97 24.21
CA GLU A 10 -33.71 1.47 22.91
C GLU A 10 -32.86 0.38 22.24
N PRO A 11 -33.12 0.04 20.96
CA PRO A 11 -32.23 -0.82 20.21
C PRO A 11 -30.87 -0.12 20.09
N GLY A 12 -29.83 -0.80 20.57
CA GLY A 12 -28.46 -0.32 20.55
C GLY A 12 -28.07 0.27 19.20
N SER A 13 -27.47 1.44 19.26
CA SER A 13 -26.83 2.12 18.14
C SER A 13 -26.07 1.12 17.28
N VAL A 14 -26.45 1.03 16.01
CA VAL A 14 -25.69 0.34 14.97
C VAL A 14 -24.24 0.88 15.03
N PRO A 15 -23.20 0.03 15.02
CA PRO A 15 -21.82 0.50 15.05
C PRO A 15 -21.59 1.54 13.97
N GLU A 16 -20.89 2.64 14.31
CA GLU A 16 -20.43 3.64 13.33
C GLU A 16 -19.93 2.93 12.08
N ALA A 17 -20.44 3.35 10.91
CA ALA A 17 -20.09 2.75 9.64
C ALA A 17 -18.56 2.66 9.52
N ARG A 18 -18.01 1.45 9.67
CA ARG A 18 -16.56 1.21 9.66
C ARG A 18 -15.97 1.87 8.43
N ARG A 19 -15.07 2.83 8.67
CA ARG A 19 -14.55 3.71 7.64
C ARG A 19 -13.83 2.89 6.57
N ARG A 20 -14.12 3.19 5.31
CA ARG A 20 -13.63 2.43 4.15
C ARG A 20 -12.18 2.79 3.81
N TRP A 21 -11.21 2.21 4.52
CA TRP A 21 -9.80 2.51 4.26
C TRP A 21 -9.26 1.78 3.04
N ARG A 22 -8.57 2.53 2.17
CA ARG A 22 -7.84 2.03 1.00
C ARG A 22 -6.37 2.35 1.20
N LEU A 23 -5.62 1.39 1.74
CA LEU A 23 -4.24 1.57 2.14
C LEU A 23 -3.31 0.85 1.19
N ALA A 24 -2.10 1.37 1.02
CA ALA A 24 -1.00 0.62 0.42
C ALA A 24 0.25 0.73 1.29
N ILE A 25 0.98 -0.38 1.43
CA ILE A 25 2.22 -0.46 2.22
C ILE A 25 3.39 -0.58 1.24
N THR A 26 4.36 0.33 1.32
CA THR A 26 5.51 0.39 0.41
C THR A 26 6.83 0.47 1.17
N GLY A 27 7.93 0.27 0.44
CA GLY A 27 9.29 0.24 0.95
C GLY A 27 10.12 -0.90 0.37
N SER A 28 11.42 -0.86 0.64
CA SER A 28 12.43 -1.83 0.23
C SER A 28 12.10 -3.28 0.64
N ALA A 29 12.81 -4.24 0.05
CA ALA A 29 12.63 -5.66 0.37
C ALA A 29 12.95 -5.94 1.86
N GLY A 30 12.24 -6.88 2.49
CA GLY A 30 12.54 -7.31 3.87
C GLY A 30 12.06 -6.41 5.01
N VAL A 31 11.47 -5.24 4.74
CA VAL A 31 11.02 -4.32 5.79
C VAL A 31 9.68 -4.72 6.47
N GLY A 32 9.18 -5.94 6.25
CA GLY A 32 7.96 -6.44 6.90
C GLY A 32 6.63 -6.00 6.27
N LYS A 33 6.62 -5.54 5.01
CA LYS A 33 5.40 -5.06 4.31
C LYS A 33 4.26 -6.08 4.33
N THR A 34 4.50 -7.30 3.85
CA THR A 34 3.49 -8.37 3.77
C THR A 34 2.88 -8.68 5.14
N THR A 35 3.72 -8.80 6.17
CA THR A 35 3.29 -9.06 7.54
C THR A 35 2.43 -7.92 8.08
N LEU A 36 2.84 -6.68 7.86
CA LEU A 36 2.08 -5.50 8.29
C LEU A 36 0.77 -5.34 7.52
N ALA A 37 0.76 -5.60 6.21
CA ALA A 37 -0.45 -5.55 5.40
C ALA A 37 -1.51 -6.55 5.88
N ALA A 38 -1.08 -7.78 6.18
CA ALA A 38 -1.95 -8.81 6.75
C ALA A 38 -2.48 -8.40 8.15
N HIS A 39 -1.60 -7.88 9.01
CA HIS A 39 -1.97 -7.44 10.35
C HIS A 39 -3.00 -6.29 10.33
N LEU A 40 -2.77 -5.26 9.51
CA LEU A 40 -3.69 -4.14 9.35
C LEU A 40 -5.03 -4.56 8.75
N ALA A 41 -5.01 -5.44 7.74
CA ALA A 41 -6.23 -5.93 7.13
C ALA A 41 -7.07 -6.74 8.11
N GLN A 42 -6.44 -7.55 8.96
CA GLN A 42 -7.14 -8.25 10.04
C GLN A 42 -7.76 -7.27 11.04
N ALA A 43 -6.99 -6.27 11.50
CA ALA A 43 -7.47 -5.29 12.47
C ALA A 43 -8.62 -4.42 11.94
N LEU A 44 -8.59 -4.09 10.64
CA LEU A 44 -9.58 -3.26 9.96
C LEU A 44 -10.72 -4.06 9.30
N GLU A 45 -10.66 -5.39 9.34
CA GLU A 45 -11.57 -6.29 8.61
C GLU A 45 -11.63 -5.99 7.09
N LEU A 46 -10.46 -5.79 6.48
CA LEU A 46 -10.31 -5.46 5.06
C LEU A 46 -9.70 -6.61 4.27
N THR A 47 -9.85 -6.56 2.94
CA THR A 47 -9.18 -7.50 2.03
C THR A 47 -7.71 -7.11 1.85
N VAL A 48 -6.81 -8.10 1.92
CA VAL A 48 -5.41 -7.93 1.54
C VAL A 48 -5.27 -8.10 0.03
N ILE A 49 -4.56 -7.18 -0.61
CA ILE A 49 -4.10 -7.34 -2.00
C ILE A 49 -2.62 -7.72 -1.94
N PRO A 50 -2.25 -8.98 -2.22
CA PRO A 50 -0.88 -9.45 -2.06
C PRO A 50 0.05 -8.97 -3.18
N GLU A 51 1.35 -8.95 -2.89
CA GLU A 51 2.42 -8.74 -3.88
C GLU A 51 2.48 -9.93 -4.88
N GLY A 52 2.22 -9.68 -6.17
CA GLY A 52 2.26 -10.73 -7.20
C GLY A 52 3.66 -11.30 -7.49
N MET A 53 4.72 -10.53 -7.30
CA MET A 53 6.11 -10.99 -7.53
C MET A 53 6.47 -12.17 -6.62
N ARG A 54 6.12 -12.09 -5.33
CA ARG A 54 6.39 -13.18 -4.38
C ARG A 54 5.71 -14.47 -4.80
N THR A 55 4.43 -14.41 -5.18
CA THR A 55 3.67 -15.57 -5.67
C THR A 55 4.37 -16.25 -6.85
N ARG A 56 4.92 -15.47 -7.78
CA ARG A 56 5.62 -16.01 -8.95
C ARG A 56 6.96 -16.65 -8.58
N LEU A 57 7.75 -16.01 -7.70
CA LEU A 57 9.02 -16.54 -7.22
C LEU A 57 8.83 -17.87 -6.46
N GLU A 58 7.83 -17.92 -5.57
CA GLU A 58 7.45 -19.15 -4.86
C GLU A 58 6.90 -20.23 -5.81
N GLY A 59 6.29 -19.82 -6.93
CA GLY A 59 5.87 -20.69 -8.03
C GLY A 59 6.99 -21.15 -8.97
N GLY A 60 8.26 -20.78 -8.70
CA GLY A 60 9.42 -21.22 -9.47
C GLY A 60 9.88 -20.27 -10.58
N LEU A 61 9.39 -19.02 -10.61
CA LEU A 61 9.91 -18.01 -11.52
C LEU A 61 11.40 -17.74 -11.21
N ASP A 62 12.25 -17.88 -12.22
CA ASP A 62 13.64 -17.46 -12.16
C ASP A 62 13.83 -16.11 -12.86
N LEU A 63 14.06 -15.05 -12.07
CA LEU A 63 14.33 -13.71 -12.61
C LEU A 63 15.63 -13.63 -13.39
N HIS A 64 16.61 -14.50 -13.12
CA HIS A 64 17.87 -14.54 -13.84
C HIS A 64 17.72 -15.16 -15.22
N ALA A 65 16.74 -16.05 -15.39
CA ALA A 65 16.37 -16.60 -16.69
C ALA A 65 15.58 -15.58 -17.55
N LEU A 66 14.94 -14.59 -16.92
CA LEU A 66 14.29 -13.51 -17.63
C LEU A 66 15.35 -12.55 -18.19
N GLY A 67 15.51 -12.55 -19.51
CA GLY A 67 16.18 -11.45 -20.21
C GLY A 67 15.49 -10.11 -19.94
N ARG A 68 16.16 -9.02 -20.33
CA ARG A 68 15.70 -7.63 -20.07
C ARG A 68 14.25 -7.38 -20.50
N ASP A 69 13.86 -7.82 -21.69
CA ASP A 69 12.50 -7.65 -22.20
C ASP A 69 11.47 -8.48 -21.44
N GLY A 70 11.84 -9.70 -21.03
CA GLY A 70 10.99 -10.55 -20.21
C GLY A 70 10.72 -9.92 -18.84
N LEU A 71 11.75 -9.39 -18.19
CA LEU A 71 11.60 -8.69 -16.92
C LEU A 71 10.76 -7.41 -17.08
N ARG A 72 10.94 -6.67 -18.18
CA ARG A 72 10.14 -5.48 -18.48
C ARG A 72 8.66 -5.81 -18.63
N ALA A 73 8.33 -6.83 -19.43
CA ALA A 73 6.97 -7.32 -19.62
C ALA A 73 6.36 -7.79 -18.28
N LEU A 74 7.14 -8.53 -17.48
CA LEU A 74 6.72 -9.00 -16.16
C LEU A 74 6.30 -7.84 -15.23
N ILE A 75 7.05 -6.74 -15.18
CA ILE A 75 6.71 -5.59 -14.32
C ILE A 75 5.41 -4.92 -14.79
N ALA A 76 5.21 -4.77 -16.10
CA ALA A 76 3.98 -4.21 -16.65
C ALA A 76 2.76 -5.10 -16.33
N GLU A 77 2.90 -6.41 -16.49
CA GLU A 77 1.86 -7.39 -16.16
C GLU A 77 1.52 -7.37 -14.67
N LEU A 78 2.53 -7.36 -13.79
CA LEU A 78 2.32 -7.27 -12.34
C LEU A 78 1.60 -5.98 -11.94
N PHE A 79 1.85 -4.87 -12.64
CA PHE A 79 1.09 -3.63 -12.44
C PHE A 79 -0.38 -3.81 -12.81
N ASP A 80 -0.66 -4.29 -14.01
CA ASP A 80 -2.04 -4.46 -14.50
C ASP A 80 -2.83 -5.45 -13.62
N GLU A 81 -2.21 -6.55 -13.20
CA GLU A 81 -2.81 -7.49 -12.24
C GLU A 81 -3.12 -6.83 -10.87
N ALA A 82 -2.19 -6.03 -10.35
CA ALA A 82 -2.39 -5.35 -9.08
C ALA A 82 -3.56 -4.36 -9.16
N MET A 83 -3.71 -3.65 -10.30
CA MET A 83 -4.85 -2.76 -10.52
C MET A 83 -6.16 -3.53 -10.64
N ALA A 84 -6.18 -4.63 -11.38
CA ALA A 84 -7.37 -5.50 -11.48
C ALA A 84 -7.81 -6.06 -10.12
N ARG A 85 -6.86 -6.48 -9.27
CA ARG A 85 -7.16 -6.95 -7.90
C ARG A 85 -7.73 -5.83 -7.03
N LYS A 86 -7.23 -4.59 -7.18
CA LYS A 86 -7.80 -3.42 -6.47
C LYS A 86 -9.23 -3.14 -6.90
N GLU A 87 -9.50 -3.14 -8.20
CA GLU A 87 -10.85 -2.93 -8.73
C GLU A 87 -11.82 -4.00 -8.23
N ALA A 88 -11.40 -5.27 -8.26
CA ALA A 88 -12.18 -6.38 -7.72
C ALA A 88 -12.46 -6.21 -6.22
N ALA A 89 -11.44 -5.87 -5.41
CA ALA A 89 -11.61 -5.63 -3.97
C ALA A 89 -12.57 -4.46 -3.68
N MET A 90 -12.51 -3.40 -4.50
CA MET A 90 -13.41 -2.25 -4.39
C MET A 90 -14.86 -2.58 -4.79
N ALA A 91 -15.07 -3.54 -5.71
CA ALA A 91 -16.40 -3.93 -6.16
C ALA A 91 -17.17 -4.76 -5.12
N VAL A 92 -16.47 -5.56 -4.31
CA VAL A 92 -17.08 -6.50 -3.36
C VAL A 92 -16.96 -6.08 -1.89
N GLY A 93 -16.05 -5.16 -1.59
CA GLY A 93 -15.63 -4.86 -0.22
C GLY A 93 -15.76 -3.40 0.17
N ASN A 94 -15.44 -3.14 1.44
CA ASN A 94 -15.46 -1.81 2.03
C ASN A 94 -14.05 -1.18 2.08
N GLY A 95 -13.13 -1.59 1.20
CA GLY A 95 -11.74 -1.11 1.20
C GLY A 95 -10.73 -2.25 1.09
N PHE A 96 -9.45 -1.92 1.19
CA PHE A 96 -8.37 -2.89 1.04
C PHE A 96 -7.08 -2.41 1.70
N VAL A 97 -6.16 -3.36 1.94
CA VAL A 97 -4.75 -3.09 2.26
C VAL A 97 -3.88 -3.76 1.20
N ALA A 98 -3.17 -2.97 0.40
CA ALA A 98 -2.30 -3.47 -0.64
C ALA A 98 -0.85 -3.63 -0.15
N ASP A 99 -0.26 -4.80 -0.37
CA ASP A 99 1.18 -5.03 -0.25
C ASP A 99 1.85 -4.51 -1.52
N ARG A 100 2.36 -3.27 -1.43
CA ARG A 100 2.81 -2.34 -2.49
C ARG A 100 1.74 -1.39 -3.02
N CYS A 101 2.19 -0.18 -3.35
CA CYS A 101 1.39 0.83 -4.04
C CYS A 101 1.71 0.85 -5.54
N ALA A 102 0.97 1.65 -6.31
CA ALA A 102 1.18 1.78 -7.74
C ALA A 102 2.59 2.35 -8.09
N MET A 103 3.15 3.19 -7.22
CA MET A 103 4.49 3.77 -7.40
C MET A 103 5.61 2.74 -7.25
N ASP A 104 5.39 1.61 -6.56
CA ASP A 104 6.39 0.54 -6.48
C ASP A 104 6.74 -0.01 -7.88
N PHE A 105 5.74 -0.16 -8.76
CA PHE A 105 5.95 -0.67 -10.12
C PHE A 105 6.75 0.31 -10.98
N LEU A 106 6.43 1.61 -10.88
CA LEU A 106 7.24 2.66 -11.53
C LEU A 106 8.66 2.70 -10.95
N ALA A 107 8.81 2.56 -9.63
CA ALA A 107 10.12 2.49 -8.99
C ALA A 107 10.93 1.29 -9.50
N PHE A 108 10.32 0.11 -9.62
CA PHE A 108 10.97 -1.07 -10.23
C PHE A 108 11.36 -0.83 -11.68
N TRP A 109 10.47 -0.24 -12.48
CA TRP A 109 10.73 0.08 -13.88
C TRP A 109 11.97 0.96 -14.04
N LEU A 110 12.06 2.02 -13.23
CA LEU A 110 13.22 2.92 -13.22
C LEU A 110 14.47 2.24 -12.65
N PHE A 111 14.32 1.45 -11.59
CA PHE A 111 15.42 0.72 -10.94
C PHE A 111 16.12 -0.25 -11.90
N TYR A 112 15.36 -0.98 -12.72
CA TYR A 112 15.91 -1.88 -13.75
C TYR A 112 16.34 -1.16 -15.03
N GLY A 113 16.26 0.18 -15.05
CA GLY A 113 16.76 1.02 -16.13
C GLY A 113 15.91 0.95 -17.39
N PHE A 114 14.61 0.65 -17.30
CA PHE A 114 13.72 0.56 -18.47
C PHE A 114 13.29 1.92 -19.03
N ALA A 115 13.75 3.01 -18.41
CA ALA A 115 13.48 4.39 -18.81
C ALA A 115 13.94 4.76 -20.25
N ALA A 116 14.79 3.95 -20.88
CA ALA A 116 15.20 4.15 -22.27
C ALA A 116 14.02 4.00 -23.26
N ASP A 117 12.99 3.23 -22.90
CA ASP A 117 11.73 3.20 -23.64
C ASP A 117 10.82 4.33 -23.12
N ILE A 118 10.92 5.50 -23.77
CA ILE A 118 10.27 6.74 -23.33
C ILE A 118 8.75 6.58 -23.29
N GLU A 119 8.15 5.96 -24.32
CA GLU A 119 6.71 5.83 -24.45
C GLU A 119 6.13 4.88 -23.39
N ALA A 120 6.72 3.68 -23.26
CA ALA A 120 6.26 2.73 -22.26
C ALA A 120 6.46 3.26 -20.82
N THR A 121 7.56 3.99 -20.59
CA THR A 121 7.81 4.65 -19.30
C THR A 121 6.77 5.72 -18.99
N ALA A 122 6.45 6.57 -19.97
CA ALA A 122 5.44 7.61 -19.81
C ALA A 122 4.06 7.02 -19.52
N GLU A 123 3.70 5.94 -20.21
CA GLU A 123 2.42 5.27 -20.01
C GLU A 123 2.33 4.62 -18.62
N LEU A 124 3.35 3.88 -18.19
CA LEU A 124 3.37 3.31 -16.84
C LEU A 124 3.33 4.41 -15.77
N ALA A 125 4.07 5.50 -15.96
CA ALA A 125 4.07 6.62 -15.03
C ALA A 125 2.68 7.25 -14.91
N ARG A 126 2.01 7.51 -16.04
CA ARG A 126 0.65 8.06 -16.09
C ARG A 126 -0.35 7.14 -15.39
N LYS A 127 -0.32 5.84 -15.69
CA LYS A 127 -1.18 4.83 -15.05
C LYS A 127 -0.93 4.77 -13.54
N ALA A 128 0.32 4.73 -13.12
CA ALA A 128 0.69 4.64 -11.72
C ALA A 128 0.29 5.90 -10.93
N GLU A 129 0.41 7.08 -11.54
CA GLU A 129 -0.03 8.34 -10.95
C GLU A 129 -1.54 8.41 -10.78
N ALA A 130 -2.31 8.04 -11.81
CA ALA A 130 -3.76 7.98 -11.72
C ALA A 130 -4.22 7.02 -10.61
N ALA A 131 -3.53 5.89 -10.46
CA ALA A 131 -3.84 4.90 -9.43
C ALA A 131 -3.58 5.36 -7.98
N LEU A 132 -2.86 6.49 -7.77
CA LEU A 132 -2.67 7.05 -6.43
C LEU A 132 -3.95 7.62 -5.83
N ASP A 133 -4.83 8.17 -6.66
CA ASP A 133 -6.09 8.77 -6.22
C ASP A 133 -7.07 7.74 -5.64
N CYS A 134 -6.78 6.44 -5.84
CA CYS A 134 -7.54 5.33 -5.27
C CYS A 134 -7.14 4.99 -3.83
N TYR A 135 -6.07 5.57 -3.29
CA TYR A 135 -5.64 5.30 -1.91
C TYR A 135 -6.02 6.46 -0.99
N ASP A 136 -6.48 6.14 0.22
CA ASP A 136 -6.63 7.13 1.29
C ASP A 136 -5.28 7.47 1.92
N ALA A 137 -4.39 6.48 1.99
CA ALA A 137 -3.00 6.68 2.41
C ALA A 137 -2.06 5.64 1.80
N VAL A 138 -0.82 6.07 1.56
CA VAL A 138 0.32 5.20 1.26
C VAL A 138 1.27 5.24 2.46
N VAL A 139 1.53 4.08 3.05
CA VAL A 139 2.41 3.90 4.20
C VAL A 139 3.79 3.49 3.71
N VAL A 140 4.79 4.30 4.00
CA VAL A 140 6.20 4.05 3.65
C VAL A 140 6.89 3.47 4.88
N LEU A 141 7.42 2.26 4.74
CA LEU A 141 8.23 1.63 5.78
C LEU A 141 9.70 2.05 5.66
N PRO A 142 10.37 2.33 6.80
CA PRO A 142 11.74 2.80 6.81
C PRO A 142 12.72 1.69 6.41
N TRP A 143 13.66 2.03 5.53
CA TRP A 143 14.79 1.16 5.21
C TRP A 143 15.73 1.03 6.43
N GLY A 144 16.32 -0.15 6.61
CA GLY A 144 17.30 -0.41 7.68
C GLY A 144 16.72 -0.63 9.07
N ALA A 145 15.40 -0.51 9.27
CA ALA A 145 14.77 -0.72 10.58
C ALA A 145 14.63 -2.19 10.99
N ILE A 146 14.62 -3.13 10.03
CA ILE A 146 14.62 -4.58 10.29
C ILE A 146 15.83 -5.19 9.59
N PRO A 147 16.65 -6.00 10.27
CA PRO A 147 17.72 -6.77 9.63
C PRO A 147 17.16 -7.68 8.55
N LEU A 148 17.70 -7.55 7.34
CA LEU A 148 17.34 -8.44 6.24
C LEU A 148 18.09 -9.76 6.39
N HIS A 149 17.33 -10.86 6.47
CA HIS A 149 17.89 -12.20 6.33
C HIS A 149 17.85 -12.64 4.86
N PRO A 150 18.95 -13.17 4.32
CA PRO A 150 18.94 -13.78 2.99
C PRO A 150 17.96 -14.95 2.96
N ASP A 151 16.93 -14.87 2.11
CA ASP A 151 15.93 -15.92 1.91
C ASP A 151 16.06 -16.61 0.55
N GLY A 152 17.07 -16.22 -0.25
CA GLY A 152 17.28 -16.71 -1.61
C GLY A 152 16.33 -16.14 -2.65
N VAL A 153 15.31 -15.37 -2.22
CA VAL A 153 14.29 -14.78 -3.08
C VAL A 153 14.60 -13.30 -3.37
N ARG A 154 15.20 -12.61 -2.40
CA ARG A 154 15.49 -11.17 -2.47
C ARG A 154 17.00 -10.90 -2.46
N THR A 155 17.42 -9.85 -3.19
CA THR A 155 18.80 -9.38 -3.09
C THR A 155 19.10 -8.95 -1.65
N ALA A 156 20.12 -9.56 -1.07
CA ALA A 156 20.62 -9.21 0.25
C ALA A 156 21.52 -7.96 0.25
N ASN A 157 21.72 -7.34 -0.91
CA ASN A 157 22.56 -6.17 -1.04
C ASN A 157 21.85 -4.92 -0.46
N PRO A 158 22.34 -4.36 0.66
CA PRO A 158 21.67 -3.24 1.34
C PRO A 158 21.67 -1.97 0.48
N TRP A 159 22.65 -1.79 -0.40
CA TRP A 159 22.77 -0.61 -1.26
C TRP A 159 21.77 -0.63 -2.42
N LEU A 160 21.50 -1.80 -2.99
CA LEU A 160 20.42 -1.94 -3.98
C LEU A 160 19.05 -1.69 -3.35
N GLN A 161 18.87 -2.11 -2.10
CA GLN A 161 17.65 -1.83 -1.35
C GLN A 161 17.48 -0.35 -1.03
N LEU A 162 18.57 0.32 -0.61
CA LEU A 162 18.57 1.76 -0.39
C LEU A 162 18.27 2.51 -1.69
N HIS A 163 18.87 2.12 -2.82
CA HIS A 163 18.59 2.71 -4.12
C HIS A 163 17.10 2.62 -4.47
N TYR A 164 16.48 1.44 -4.31
CA TYR A 164 15.04 1.29 -4.49
C TYR A 164 14.23 2.16 -3.52
N GLN A 165 14.62 2.20 -2.24
CA GLN A 165 13.95 3.01 -1.22
C GLN A 165 13.93 4.49 -1.63
N MET A 166 15.08 5.03 -2.04
CA MET A 166 15.20 6.44 -2.47
C MET A 166 14.35 6.73 -3.70
N LEU A 167 14.23 5.79 -4.64
CA LEU A 167 13.34 5.94 -5.80
C LEU A 167 11.88 6.06 -5.38
N VAL A 168 11.37 5.13 -4.56
CA VAL A 168 9.94 5.14 -4.19
C VAL A 168 9.60 6.32 -3.27
N GLU A 169 10.49 6.66 -2.33
CA GLU A 169 10.32 7.86 -1.49
C GLU A 169 10.32 9.14 -2.32
N GLY A 170 11.25 9.28 -3.27
CA GLY A 170 11.31 10.43 -4.17
C GLY A 170 10.07 10.55 -5.06
N LEU A 171 9.57 9.43 -5.59
CA LEU A 171 8.34 9.41 -6.37
C LEU A 171 7.13 9.85 -5.54
N LEU A 172 6.98 9.36 -4.31
CA LEU A 172 5.87 9.70 -3.42
C LEU A 172 5.96 11.11 -2.87
N ALA A 173 7.17 11.58 -2.52
CA ALA A 173 7.40 12.93 -2.02
C ALA A 173 6.89 14.00 -3.00
N ARG A 174 7.09 13.79 -4.30
CA ARG A 174 6.61 14.68 -5.37
C ARG A 174 5.09 14.66 -5.58
N ARG A 175 4.39 13.71 -4.94
CA ARG A 175 2.94 13.43 -5.16
C ARG A 175 2.14 13.48 -3.87
N ARG A 176 2.68 14.08 -2.81
CA ARG A 176 2.02 14.27 -1.51
C ARG A 176 0.75 15.12 -1.57
N ASN A 177 0.58 15.92 -2.63
CA ASN A 177 -0.64 16.67 -2.89
C ASN A 177 -1.80 15.80 -3.42
N ARG A 178 -1.50 14.60 -3.93
CA ARG A 178 -2.50 13.66 -4.46
C ARG A 178 -2.90 12.58 -3.47
N VAL A 179 -1.95 12.14 -2.66
CA VAL A 179 -2.16 11.06 -1.70
C VAL A 179 -1.50 11.38 -0.37
N ARG A 180 -2.14 10.98 0.72
CA ARG A 180 -1.52 11.07 2.04
C ARG A 180 -0.38 10.06 2.14
N VAL A 181 0.82 10.53 2.44
CA VAL A 181 1.99 9.67 2.63
C VAL A 181 2.35 9.62 4.11
N LEU A 182 2.28 8.42 4.71
CA LEU A 182 2.61 8.16 6.10
C LEU A 182 3.98 7.50 6.16
N ASN A 183 4.99 8.20 6.68
CA ASN A 183 6.34 7.63 6.83
C ASN A 183 6.46 7.05 8.24
N VAL A 184 6.51 5.73 8.34
CA VAL A 184 6.59 5.05 9.64
C VAL A 184 7.95 5.32 10.27
N PRO A 185 8.00 5.75 11.55
CA PRO A 185 9.27 5.97 12.24
C PRO A 185 10.12 4.68 12.35
N ALA A 186 11.44 4.81 12.20
CA ALA A 186 12.37 3.69 12.24
C ALA A 186 12.45 3.00 13.62
N ASP A 187 12.11 3.70 14.70
CA ASP A 187 12.08 3.18 16.07
C ASP A 187 10.92 2.19 16.31
N ARG A 188 9.94 2.11 15.40
CA ARG A 188 8.86 1.12 15.42
C ARG A 188 9.34 -0.17 14.79
N ALA A 189 10.08 -0.98 15.55
CA ALA A 189 10.71 -2.20 15.04
C ALA A 189 9.72 -3.37 14.83
N VAL A 190 8.71 -3.49 15.70
CA VAL A 190 7.73 -4.61 15.69
C VAL A 190 6.45 -4.26 14.94
N VAL A 191 5.73 -5.27 14.44
CA VAL A 191 4.57 -5.08 13.55
C VAL A 191 3.41 -4.39 14.26
N GLU A 192 3.17 -4.72 15.52
CA GLU A 192 2.10 -4.16 16.35
C GLU A 192 2.31 -2.65 16.54
N ALA A 193 3.52 -2.25 16.94
CA ALA A 193 3.87 -0.84 17.14
C ALA A 193 3.76 0.00 15.85
N ARG A 194 3.96 -0.62 14.69
CA ARG A 194 3.75 0.05 13.39
C ARG A 194 2.28 0.16 13.07
N ALA A 195 1.51 -0.90 13.29
CA ALA A 195 0.08 -0.92 13.05
C ALA A 195 -0.64 0.12 13.91
N ASP A 196 -0.35 0.15 15.21
CA ASP A 196 -0.90 1.14 16.16
C ASP A 196 -0.62 2.56 15.69
N TRP A 197 0.65 2.87 15.37
CA TRP A 197 1.04 4.19 14.87
C TRP A 197 0.27 4.57 13.60
N ILE A 198 0.08 3.63 12.65
CA ILE A 198 -0.68 3.88 11.43
C ILE A 198 -2.15 4.15 11.76
N LEU A 199 -2.77 3.33 12.61
CA LEU A 199 -4.19 3.45 12.98
C LEU A 199 -4.48 4.77 13.70
N ASP A 200 -3.60 5.20 14.61
CA ASP A 200 -3.69 6.50 15.28
C ASP A 200 -3.70 7.64 14.25
N HIS A 201 -2.75 7.63 13.31
CA HIS A 201 -2.64 8.67 12.29
C HIS A 201 -3.81 8.64 11.31
N LEU A 202 -4.35 7.47 10.98
CA LEU A 202 -5.55 7.36 10.14
C LEU A 202 -6.76 7.99 10.85
N THR A 203 -6.91 7.78 12.16
CA THR A 203 -8.04 8.28 12.96
C THR A 203 -7.98 9.80 13.18
N GLU A 204 -6.81 10.36 13.47
CA GLU A 204 -6.63 11.83 13.59
C GLU A 204 -7.07 12.58 12.32
N ALA A 205 -6.78 12.01 11.15
CA ALA A 205 -7.23 12.58 9.89
C ALA A 205 -8.73 12.35 9.64
N ALA A 206 -9.35 11.37 10.28
CA ALA A 206 -10.80 11.21 10.26
C ALA A 206 -11.51 12.35 10.97
N GLY A 207 -11.10 12.60 12.23
CA GLY A 207 -11.67 13.67 13.05
C GLY A 207 -11.41 15.07 12.48
N SER A 208 -10.33 15.25 11.72
CA SER A 208 -10.00 16.53 11.07
C SER A 208 -10.73 16.78 9.74
N SER A 209 -11.38 15.76 9.14
CA SER A 209 -11.94 15.82 7.79
C SER A 209 -13.41 16.26 7.72
N GLU A 210 -14.10 16.47 8.84
CA GLU A 210 -15.44 17.11 8.86
C GLU A 210 -15.42 18.57 8.37
N ALA A 211 -14.23 19.15 8.16
CA ALA A 211 -14.03 20.52 7.69
C ALA A 211 -13.50 20.62 6.25
N ARG A 212 -13.87 19.73 5.33
CA ARG A 212 -13.61 19.95 3.89
C ARG A 212 -14.85 20.57 3.21
N PRO A 213 -14.85 21.87 2.88
CA PRO A 213 -15.92 22.44 2.05
C PRO A 213 -15.85 21.81 0.66
N ASN A 214 -16.99 21.28 0.21
CA ASN A 214 -17.22 20.92 -1.18
C ASN A 214 -16.90 22.13 -2.07
N GLY A 215 -15.92 22.00 -2.95
CA GLY A 215 -15.66 23.02 -3.95
C GLY A 215 -14.32 22.89 -4.63
N PHE A 216 -14.25 22.07 -5.68
CA PHE A 216 -13.40 22.43 -6.82
C PHE A 216 -14.08 21.99 -8.12
N VAL A 217 -14.65 22.99 -8.81
CA VAL A 217 -14.98 22.95 -10.23
C VAL A 217 -13.84 23.70 -10.91
N GLY A 218 -13.17 23.03 -11.84
CA GLY A 218 -12.14 23.58 -12.73
C GLY A 218 -11.99 22.67 -13.93
#